data_AF-A0A2D9HNQ6-F1
#
_entry.id   AF-A0A2D9HNQ6-F1
#
_cell.length_a   1.000
_cell.length_b   1.000
_cell.length_c   1.000
_cell.angle_alpha   90.00
_cell.angle_beta   90.00
_cell.angle_gamma   90.00
#
_symmetry.space_group_name_H-M   'P 1'
#
loop_
_entity.id
_entity.type
_entity.pdbx_description
1 polymer ?
#
loop_
_entity_poly.entity_id
_entity_poly.type
_entity_poly.pdbx_seq_one_letter_code
_entity_poly.pdbx_strand_id
1 'polypeptide(L)'
;MKFSDMGLHPRVLEALVPLGYEKPTPIQEQAIPHVLQGRDVMGIAQTGTGKTAAFSLPIVHHLADNMMHGKAVPRVLVLTPTRELAAQIDDNVKAYSKHIKARTALIFGGVSQHKQVAQLRKGVDILVATPGRLLDLCNQGLLSLEWIEFLVLDEADTMLDMGFIHDIRRVIAMLPEQRQSLFFSATMPESIVKLSKTILADPIRVEVARVSSAAETVDQRMLFVSQGAKRDLLVEMLNRPEVETSLVFTRTKYGADKVVRYLKKNGIRGEAIHGNKSQPQRDRAMNAFRSGKIKVLVATDIAARGIDVKGVSHVINFEIPNISETYVHRIGRTGRAGHDGVAYSMVNEGDERKHMLNIVKLIQRDIPLEEGHQWHLDLPAITLADAGGQRPAKSDGGQPQQHREGSGSGSGNSNRNRNRNRNRNRNNNRNRPPQGAGGQDRPTHGGGSRRKKKPKFRGPKPQGDAS
;
A
#
# COMPACT_ATOMS: atom_id res chain seq x y z
N MET A 1 -8.25 -11.57 26.11
CA MET A 1 -9.59 -10.97 26.00
C MET A 1 -10.36 -11.66 24.87
N LYS A 2 -11.69 -11.83 24.97
CA LYS A 2 -12.57 -12.25 23.85
C LYS A 2 -13.35 -11.04 23.31
N PHE A 3 -13.92 -11.15 22.11
CA PHE A 3 -14.79 -10.09 21.56
C PHE A 3 -16.03 -9.81 22.42
N SER A 4 -16.56 -10.83 23.10
CA SER A 4 -17.66 -10.70 24.05
C SER A 4 -17.36 -9.73 25.20
N ASP A 5 -16.08 -9.58 25.54
CA ASP A 5 -15.63 -8.80 26.69
C ASP A 5 -15.42 -7.32 26.34
N MET A 6 -15.57 -6.95 25.06
CA MET A 6 -15.31 -5.60 24.53
C MET A 6 -16.52 -4.67 24.57
N GLY A 7 -17.69 -5.15 25.02
CA GLY A 7 -18.92 -4.35 25.06
C GLY A 7 -19.56 -4.08 23.70
N LEU A 8 -19.27 -4.90 22.68
CA LEU A 8 -19.90 -4.78 21.36
C LEU A 8 -21.40 -5.14 21.41
N HIS A 9 -22.18 -4.53 20.52
CA HIS A 9 -23.62 -4.77 20.43
C HIS A 9 -23.92 -6.27 20.15
N PRO A 10 -24.94 -6.89 20.78
CA PRO A 10 -25.21 -8.33 20.62
C PRO A 10 -25.35 -8.81 19.17
N ARG A 11 -25.98 -8.01 18.30
CA ARG A 11 -26.11 -8.32 16.85
C ARG A 11 -24.76 -8.33 16.11
N VAL A 12 -23.79 -7.55 16.57
CA VAL A 12 -22.42 -7.58 16.01
C VAL A 12 -21.73 -8.86 16.44
N LEU A 13 -21.84 -9.23 17.72
CA LEU A 13 -21.30 -10.48 18.24
C LEU A 13 -21.89 -11.71 17.55
N GLU A 14 -23.21 -11.72 17.30
CA GLU A 14 -23.89 -12.77 16.54
C GLU A 14 -23.32 -12.93 15.12
N ALA A 15 -23.01 -11.81 14.45
CA ALA A 15 -22.40 -11.80 13.13
C ALA A 15 -20.99 -12.38 13.11
N LEU A 16 -20.25 -12.31 14.21
CA LEU A 16 -18.86 -12.78 14.33
C LEU A 16 -18.73 -14.30 14.46
N VAL A 17 -19.73 -14.97 15.05
CA VAL A 17 -19.72 -16.43 15.30
C VAL A 17 -19.48 -17.24 14.02
N PRO A 18 -20.26 -17.10 12.93
CA PRO A 18 -20.05 -17.87 11.71
C PRO A 18 -18.77 -17.48 10.94
N LEU A 19 -18.15 -16.35 11.29
CA LEU A 19 -16.91 -15.87 10.69
C LEU A 19 -15.66 -16.42 11.39
N GLY A 20 -15.82 -17.15 12.51
CA GLY A 20 -14.71 -17.73 13.26
C GLY A 20 -13.88 -16.72 14.06
N TYR A 21 -14.46 -15.58 14.42
CA TYR A 21 -13.78 -14.56 15.22
C TYR A 21 -13.82 -14.94 16.71
N GLU A 22 -12.79 -15.65 17.18
CA GLU A 22 -12.71 -16.09 18.58
C GLU A 22 -11.98 -15.10 19.49
N LYS A 23 -10.80 -14.65 19.05
CA LYS A 23 -9.92 -13.74 19.80
C LYS A 23 -9.57 -12.52 18.95
N PRO A 24 -9.58 -11.31 19.54
CA PRO A 24 -9.13 -10.12 18.85
C PRO A 24 -7.64 -10.19 18.55
N THR A 25 -7.22 -9.67 17.40
CA THR A 25 -5.81 -9.44 17.09
C THR A 25 -5.29 -8.24 17.92
N PRO A 26 -3.96 -8.05 18.06
CA PRO A 26 -3.43 -6.96 18.87
C PRO A 26 -3.93 -5.57 18.45
N ILE A 27 -4.13 -5.33 17.15
CA ILE A 27 -4.66 -4.04 16.66
C ILE A 27 -6.14 -3.88 17.03
N GLN A 28 -6.91 -4.97 17.06
CA GLN A 28 -8.32 -4.96 17.45
C GLN A 28 -8.46 -4.73 18.95
N GLU A 29 -7.67 -5.44 19.77
CA GLU A 29 -7.69 -5.32 21.23
C GLU A 29 -7.35 -3.90 21.70
N GLN A 30 -6.37 -3.26 21.04
CA GLN A 30 -5.94 -1.91 21.42
C GLN A 30 -6.82 -0.81 20.80
N ALA A 31 -7.32 -0.97 19.56
CA ALA A 31 -8.07 0.09 18.89
C ALA A 31 -9.55 0.12 19.27
N ILE A 32 -10.23 -1.04 19.32
CA ILE A 32 -11.71 -1.11 19.45
C ILE A 32 -12.22 -0.33 20.67
N PRO A 33 -11.65 -0.49 21.89
CA PRO A 33 -12.15 0.23 23.05
C PRO A 33 -12.11 1.76 22.90
N HIS A 34 -11.07 2.30 22.26
CA HIS A 34 -10.95 3.74 22.03
C HIS A 34 -11.91 4.24 20.95
N VAL A 35 -12.16 3.44 19.91
CA VAL A 35 -13.16 3.80 18.90
C VAL A 35 -14.57 3.82 19.54
N LEU A 36 -14.90 2.85 20.39
CA LEU A 36 -16.18 2.84 21.14
C LEU A 36 -16.35 4.06 22.06
N GLN A 37 -15.25 4.61 22.57
CA GLN A 37 -15.24 5.84 23.39
C GLN A 37 -15.35 7.13 22.57
N GLY A 38 -15.51 7.05 21.25
CA GLY A 38 -15.59 8.23 20.37
C GLY A 38 -14.24 8.92 20.13
N ARG A 39 -13.11 8.29 20.48
CA ARG A 39 -11.78 8.86 20.27
C ARG A 39 -11.29 8.61 18.84
N ASP A 40 -10.62 9.59 18.26
CA ASP A 40 -9.85 9.39 17.04
C ASP A 40 -8.73 8.38 17.26
N VAL A 41 -8.43 7.56 16.25
CA VAL A 41 -7.38 6.53 16.34
C VAL A 41 -6.43 6.63 15.16
N MET A 42 -5.14 6.63 15.46
CA MET A 42 -4.07 6.40 14.50
C MET A 42 -3.55 4.97 14.66
N GLY A 43 -4.01 4.07 13.79
CA GLY A 43 -3.60 2.67 13.79
C GLY A 43 -2.42 2.41 12.85
N ILE A 44 -1.28 1.98 13.41
CA ILE A 44 -0.08 1.64 12.65
C ILE A 44 0.07 0.13 12.67
N ALA A 45 -0.30 -0.50 11.56
CA ALA A 45 -0.25 -1.94 11.40
C ALA A 45 -0.24 -2.36 9.91
N GLN A 46 0.40 -3.49 9.64
CA GLN A 46 0.48 -4.05 8.28
C GLN A 46 -0.85 -4.66 7.82
N THR A 47 -1.03 -4.84 6.51
CA THR A 47 -2.18 -5.56 5.96
C THR A 47 -2.25 -6.98 6.53
N GLY A 48 -3.47 -7.50 6.76
CA GLY A 48 -3.67 -8.84 7.32
C GLY A 48 -3.63 -8.91 8.85
N THR A 49 -3.31 -7.82 9.54
CA THR A 49 -3.35 -7.75 11.03
C THR A 49 -4.76 -7.60 11.60
N GLY A 50 -5.79 -7.49 10.76
CA GLY A 50 -7.19 -7.35 11.19
C GLY A 50 -7.69 -5.92 11.34
N LYS A 51 -7.03 -4.93 10.72
CA LYS A 51 -7.43 -3.50 10.72
C LYS A 51 -8.89 -3.27 10.34
N THR A 52 -9.40 -3.99 9.34
CA THR A 52 -10.79 -3.84 8.89
C THR A 52 -11.80 -4.07 10.00
N ALA A 53 -11.63 -5.14 10.78
CA ALA A 53 -12.51 -5.39 11.93
C ALA A 53 -12.26 -4.37 13.07
N ALA A 54 -11.01 -3.92 13.26
CA ALA A 54 -10.66 -2.96 14.30
C ALA A 54 -11.42 -1.63 14.17
N PHE A 55 -11.66 -1.15 12.94
CA PHE A 55 -12.51 0.02 12.73
C PHE A 55 -13.99 -0.33 12.46
N SER A 56 -14.28 -1.42 11.75
CA SER A 56 -15.65 -1.69 11.30
C SER A 56 -16.56 -2.14 12.44
N LEU A 57 -16.07 -2.97 13.37
CA LEU A 57 -16.89 -3.49 14.47
C LEU A 57 -17.44 -2.38 15.39
N PRO A 58 -16.62 -1.44 15.90
CA PRO A 58 -17.12 -0.36 16.74
C PRO A 58 -18.03 0.61 15.96
N ILE A 59 -17.77 0.86 14.68
CA ILE A 59 -18.65 1.67 13.82
C ILE A 59 -20.02 0.99 13.64
N VAL A 60 -20.03 -0.30 13.33
CA VAL A 60 -21.27 -1.07 13.14
C VAL A 60 -22.04 -1.18 14.45
N HIS A 61 -21.35 -1.30 15.59
CA HIS A 61 -21.96 -1.18 16.92
C HIS A 61 -22.65 0.17 17.10
N HIS A 62 -21.98 1.30 16.81
CA HIS A 62 -22.58 2.63 16.91
C HIS A 62 -23.82 2.78 16.04
N LEU A 63 -23.79 2.27 14.80
CA LEU A 63 -24.95 2.30 13.91
C LEU A 63 -26.11 1.43 14.39
N ALA A 64 -25.83 0.33 15.11
CA ALA A 64 -26.85 -0.53 15.70
C ALA A 64 -27.60 0.17 16.83
N ASP A 65 -26.89 0.95 17.65
CA ASP A 65 -27.47 1.70 18.77
C ASP A 65 -28.16 2.99 18.31
N ASN A 66 -27.66 3.60 17.24
CA ASN A 66 -28.14 4.88 16.73
C ASN A 66 -28.84 4.73 15.37
N MET A 67 -29.83 3.86 15.27
CA MET A 67 -30.56 3.66 14.02
C MET A 67 -31.36 4.91 13.63
N MET A 68 -31.13 5.43 12.41
CA MET A 68 -31.93 6.52 11.87
C MET A 68 -33.24 6.03 11.25
N HIS A 69 -34.29 6.83 11.40
CA HIS A 69 -35.55 6.65 10.70
C HIS A 69 -35.58 7.53 9.43
N GLY A 70 -36.10 6.98 8.33
CA GLY A 70 -36.20 7.69 7.04
C GLY A 70 -35.23 7.19 5.98
N LYS A 71 -34.92 8.04 5.00
CA LYS A 71 -34.01 7.67 3.90
C LYS A 71 -32.58 7.65 4.41
N ALA A 72 -31.92 6.50 4.33
CA ALA A 72 -30.52 6.34 4.70
C ALA A 72 -29.61 7.32 3.94
N VAL A 73 -28.76 8.02 4.69
CA VAL A 73 -27.74 8.96 4.20
C VAL A 73 -26.36 8.46 4.64
N PRO A 74 -25.28 8.70 3.87
CA PRO A 74 -23.96 8.21 4.25
C PRO A 74 -23.55 8.82 5.59
N ARG A 75 -23.36 7.97 6.60
CA ARG A 75 -22.86 8.32 7.94
C ARG A 75 -21.43 7.85 8.16
N VAL A 76 -21.03 6.82 7.43
CA VAL A 76 -19.69 6.26 7.48
C VAL A 76 -19.07 6.34 6.10
N LEU A 77 -17.88 6.91 6.02
CA LEU A 77 -17.06 6.92 4.81
C LEU A 77 -15.75 6.18 5.07
N VAL A 78 -15.52 5.09 4.34
CA VAL A 78 -14.25 4.38 4.32
C VAL A 78 -13.53 4.65 2.99
N LEU A 79 -12.42 5.38 3.08
CA LEU A 79 -11.50 5.64 1.96
C LEU A 79 -10.39 4.61 1.92
N THR A 80 -10.13 4.09 0.74
CA THR A 80 -9.11 3.05 0.51
C THR A 80 -8.52 3.18 -0.90
N PRO A 81 -7.24 2.80 -1.11
CA PRO A 81 -6.53 3.11 -2.36
C PRO A 81 -7.00 2.34 -3.59
N THR A 82 -7.44 1.09 -3.43
CA THR A 82 -7.71 0.20 -4.56
C THR A 82 -9.12 -0.35 -4.54
N ARG A 83 -9.59 -0.79 -5.70
CA ARG A 83 -10.92 -1.34 -5.89
C ARG A 83 -11.06 -2.68 -5.18
N GLU A 84 -9.99 -3.46 -5.25
CA GLU A 84 -9.89 -4.79 -4.67
C GLU A 84 -9.94 -4.72 -3.14
N LEU A 85 -9.22 -3.76 -2.53
CA LEU A 85 -9.29 -3.53 -1.09
C LEU A 85 -10.66 -2.95 -0.68
N ALA A 86 -11.22 -2.04 -1.47
CA ALA A 86 -12.57 -1.52 -1.26
C ALA A 86 -13.64 -2.63 -1.27
N ALA A 87 -13.54 -3.58 -2.21
CA ALA A 87 -14.44 -4.73 -2.24
C ALA A 87 -14.30 -5.62 -1.01
N GLN A 88 -13.06 -5.89 -0.57
CA GLN A 88 -12.82 -6.68 0.64
C GLN A 88 -13.39 -6.01 1.89
N ILE A 89 -13.21 -4.69 2.02
CA ILE A 89 -13.78 -3.92 3.12
C ILE A 89 -15.30 -3.96 3.07
N ASP A 90 -15.93 -3.73 1.90
CA ASP A 90 -17.39 -3.79 1.75
C ASP A 90 -17.95 -5.18 2.09
N ASP A 91 -17.30 -6.27 1.65
CA ASP A 91 -17.70 -7.63 1.97
C ASP A 91 -17.60 -7.90 3.49
N ASN A 92 -16.51 -7.47 4.14
CA ASN A 92 -16.33 -7.59 5.58
C ASN A 92 -17.40 -6.77 6.35
N VAL A 93 -17.62 -5.52 5.95
CA VAL A 93 -18.63 -4.64 6.58
C VAL A 93 -20.03 -5.22 6.43
N LYS A 94 -20.39 -5.78 5.27
CA LYS A 94 -21.67 -6.49 5.07
C LYS A 94 -21.79 -7.71 5.97
N ALA A 95 -20.70 -8.46 6.14
CA ALA A 95 -20.70 -9.61 7.04
C ALA A 95 -20.91 -9.18 8.50
N TYR A 96 -20.18 -8.16 8.97
CA TYR A 96 -20.32 -7.64 10.34
C TYR A 96 -21.67 -6.98 10.60
N SER A 97 -22.26 -6.36 9.58
CA SER A 97 -23.56 -5.68 9.69
C SER A 97 -24.76 -6.57 9.32
N LYS A 98 -24.56 -7.87 9.07
CA LYS A 98 -25.60 -8.81 8.59
C LYS A 98 -26.89 -8.79 9.41
N HIS A 99 -26.79 -8.63 10.74
CA HIS A 99 -27.93 -8.63 11.66
C HIS A 99 -28.46 -7.22 11.96
N ILE A 100 -27.92 -6.19 11.30
CA ILE A 100 -28.26 -4.77 11.47
C ILE A 100 -28.85 -4.25 10.16
N LYS A 101 -29.87 -3.38 10.24
CA LYS A 101 -30.52 -2.81 9.04
C LYS A 101 -29.70 -1.66 8.43
N ALA A 102 -28.39 -1.83 8.29
CA ALA A 102 -27.51 -0.86 7.65
C ALA A 102 -27.33 -1.18 6.16
N ARG A 103 -27.41 -0.17 5.31
CA ARG A 103 -27.20 -0.29 3.86
C ARG A 103 -25.77 0.11 3.53
N THR A 104 -25.06 -0.77 2.81
CA THR A 104 -23.72 -0.45 2.32
C THR A 104 -23.73 -0.12 0.82
N ALA A 105 -22.77 0.70 0.39
CA ALA A 105 -22.44 0.86 -1.01
C ALA A 105 -20.94 0.93 -1.23
N LEU A 106 -20.54 0.42 -2.39
CA LEU A 106 -19.16 0.38 -2.85
C LEU A 106 -19.03 1.19 -4.12
N ILE A 107 -18.20 2.23 -4.10
CA ILE A 107 -17.95 3.09 -5.26
C ILE A 107 -16.47 3.14 -5.62
N PHE A 108 -16.18 2.97 -6.90
CA PHE A 108 -14.82 3.03 -7.41
C PHE A 108 -14.74 3.37 -8.90
N GLY A 109 -13.58 3.88 -9.33
CA GLY A 109 -13.31 4.26 -10.72
C GLY A 109 -13.14 3.08 -11.67
N GLY A 110 -13.04 3.34 -12.97
CA GLY A 110 -12.71 2.33 -13.99
C GLY A 110 -13.87 1.39 -14.40
N VAL A 111 -15.11 1.72 -14.02
CA VAL A 111 -16.36 1.12 -14.52
C VAL A 111 -17.45 2.19 -14.65
N SER A 112 -18.54 1.87 -15.36
CA SER A 112 -19.71 2.75 -15.45
C SER A 112 -20.24 3.14 -14.06
N GLN A 113 -20.55 4.43 -13.89
CA GLN A 113 -21.10 4.94 -12.63
C GLN A 113 -22.58 4.61 -12.42
N HIS A 114 -23.34 4.25 -13.47
CA HIS A 114 -24.79 4.13 -13.38
C HIS A 114 -25.28 3.16 -12.29
N LYS A 115 -24.64 2.00 -12.15
CA LYS A 115 -24.98 1.03 -11.09
C LYS A 115 -24.68 1.58 -9.70
N GLN A 116 -23.56 2.28 -9.54
CA GLN A 116 -23.15 2.90 -8.28
C GLN A 116 -24.12 4.01 -7.89
N VAL A 117 -24.48 4.89 -8.83
CA VAL A 117 -25.46 5.97 -8.61
C VAL A 117 -26.85 5.41 -8.29
N ALA A 118 -27.28 4.35 -8.98
CA ALA A 118 -28.55 3.70 -8.69
C ALA A 118 -28.59 3.11 -7.26
N GLN A 119 -27.46 2.59 -6.77
CA GLN A 119 -27.35 2.10 -5.40
C GLN A 119 -27.38 3.26 -4.39
N LEU A 120 -26.62 4.33 -4.62
CA LEU A 120 -26.64 5.54 -3.77
C LEU A 120 -28.05 6.14 -3.64
N ARG A 121 -28.81 6.18 -4.75
CA ARG A 121 -30.19 6.71 -4.76
C ARG A 121 -31.15 5.97 -3.85
N LYS A 122 -30.91 4.67 -3.59
CA LYS A 122 -31.71 3.85 -2.65
C LYS A 122 -31.45 4.23 -1.18
N GLY A 123 -30.45 5.05 -0.89
CA GLY A 123 -30.00 5.37 0.47
C GLY A 123 -28.96 4.36 0.97
N VAL A 124 -27.95 4.89 1.65
CA VAL A 124 -26.74 4.18 2.08
C VAL A 124 -26.32 4.73 3.42
N ASP A 125 -26.00 3.87 4.39
CA ASP A 125 -25.47 4.26 5.70
C ASP A 125 -23.93 4.20 5.71
N ILE A 126 -23.36 3.16 5.08
CA ILE A 126 -21.91 2.92 5.02
C ILE A 126 -21.43 2.96 3.57
N LEU A 127 -20.55 3.91 3.27
CA LEU A 127 -19.96 4.08 1.95
C LEU A 127 -18.48 3.69 1.97
N VAL A 128 -18.13 2.66 1.21
CA VAL A 128 -16.73 2.30 0.93
C VAL A 128 -16.34 2.83 -0.44
N ALA A 129 -15.25 3.60 -0.53
CA ALA A 129 -14.92 4.36 -1.71
C ALA A 129 -13.42 4.46 -2.02
N THR A 130 -13.09 4.50 -3.31
CA THR A 130 -11.79 5.01 -3.77
C THR A 130 -11.87 6.54 -3.98
N PRO A 131 -10.85 7.33 -3.60
CA PRO A 131 -10.93 8.81 -3.58
C PRO A 131 -11.41 9.45 -4.89
N GLY A 132 -10.85 9.04 -6.04
CA GLY A 132 -11.18 9.66 -7.32
C GLY A 132 -12.66 9.51 -7.73
N ARG A 133 -13.27 8.34 -7.50
CA ARG A 133 -14.71 8.13 -7.80
C ARG A 133 -15.60 8.86 -6.80
N LEU A 134 -15.21 8.92 -5.53
CA LEU A 134 -15.95 9.67 -4.53
C LEU A 134 -16.08 11.14 -4.95
N LEU A 135 -14.94 11.78 -5.25
CA LEU A 135 -14.92 13.17 -5.69
C LEU A 135 -15.69 13.40 -6.98
N ASP A 136 -15.58 12.51 -7.96
CA ASP A 136 -16.32 12.60 -9.21
C ASP A 136 -17.85 12.67 -8.96
N LEU A 137 -18.38 11.77 -8.13
CA LEU A 137 -19.81 11.76 -7.80
C LEU A 137 -20.25 12.96 -6.96
N CYS A 138 -19.39 13.42 -6.06
CA CYS A 138 -19.64 14.64 -5.28
C CYS A 138 -19.67 15.90 -6.16
N ASN A 139 -18.72 16.04 -7.09
CA ASN A 139 -18.66 17.17 -8.03
C ASN A 139 -19.85 17.20 -9.00
N GLN A 140 -20.42 16.03 -9.32
CA GLN A 140 -21.64 15.92 -10.11
C GLN A 140 -22.92 16.22 -9.30
N GLY A 141 -22.83 16.44 -7.98
CA GLY A 141 -23.99 16.62 -7.10
C GLY A 141 -24.79 15.33 -6.87
N LEU A 142 -24.20 14.16 -7.15
CA LEU A 142 -24.85 12.85 -7.03
C LEU A 142 -24.67 12.21 -5.65
N LEU A 143 -23.80 12.78 -4.83
CA LEU A 143 -23.47 12.32 -3.48
C LEU A 143 -23.13 13.51 -2.58
N SER A 144 -23.80 13.59 -1.42
CA SER A 144 -23.45 14.51 -0.34
C SER A 144 -22.72 13.76 0.78
N LEU A 145 -21.77 14.42 1.42
CA LEU A 145 -21.00 13.92 2.56
C LEU A 145 -21.29 14.66 3.87
N GLU A 146 -22.33 15.49 3.87
CA GLU A 146 -22.72 16.38 4.99
C GLU A 146 -23.08 15.62 6.28
N TRP A 147 -23.48 14.35 6.18
CA TRP A 147 -23.96 13.56 7.32
C TRP A 147 -22.92 12.55 7.83
N ILE A 148 -21.66 12.67 7.40
CA ILE A 148 -20.59 11.77 7.82
C ILE A 148 -20.24 12.00 9.28
N GLU A 149 -20.46 10.96 10.08
CA GLU A 149 -20.07 10.85 11.50
C GLU A 149 -18.71 10.16 11.64
N PHE A 150 -18.37 9.23 10.74
CA PHE A 150 -17.12 8.47 10.76
C PHE A 150 -16.37 8.59 9.44
N LEU A 151 -15.12 9.02 9.53
CA LEU A 151 -14.16 8.96 8.43
C LEU A 151 -13.10 7.90 8.74
N VAL A 152 -12.93 6.94 7.84
CA VAL A 152 -11.83 5.97 7.89
C VAL A 152 -10.93 6.16 6.69
N LEU A 153 -9.62 6.31 6.90
CA LEU A 153 -8.61 6.17 5.86
C LEU A 153 -7.84 4.88 6.09
N ASP A 154 -7.98 3.90 5.21
CA ASP A 154 -7.23 2.65 5.24
C ASP A 154 -6.15 2.61 4.15
N GLU A 155 -4.99 2.07 4.50
CA GLU A 155 -3.75 2.10 3.69
C GLU A 155 -3.41 3.53 3.19
N ALA A 156 -3.33 4.48 4.12
CA ALA A 156 -3.10 5.89 3.80
C ALA A 156 -1.76 6.15 3.10
N ASP A 157 -0.68 5.49 3.52
CA ASP A 157 0.62 5.50 2.83
C ASP A 157 0.51 5.12 1.36
N THR A 158 -0.23 4.04 1.09
CA THR A 158 -0.51 3.58 -0.26
C THR A 158 -1.30 4.60 -1.07
N MET A 159 -2.30 5.24 -0.49
CA MET A 159 -3.03 6.30 -1.18
C MET A 159 -2.11 7.46 -1.59
N LEU A 160 -1.13 7.80 -0.76
CA LEU A 160 -0.15 8.84 -1.06
C LEU A 160 0.81 8.41 -2.17
N ASP A 161 1.31 7.18 -2.14
CA ASP A 161 2.13 6.61 -3.21
C ASP A 161 1.41 6.65 -4.57
N MET A 162 0.09 6.51 -4.56
CA MET A 162 -0.76 6.57 -5.75
C MET A 162 -1.12 7.99 -6.18
N GLY A 163 -0.66 9.01 -5.44
CA GLY A 163 -0.90 10.42 -5.75
C GLY A 163 -2.27 10.94 -5.32
N PHE A 164 -3.04 10.20 -4.51
CA PHE A 164 -4.37 10.62 -4.06
C PHE A 164 -4.36 11.70 -2.98
N ILE A 165 -3.20 12.24 -2.59
CA ILE A 165 -3.11 13.27 -1.54
C ILE A 165 -4.00 14.50 -1.81
N HIS A 166 -4.05 14.96 -3.07
CA HIS A 166 -4.88 16.10 -3.45
C HIS A 166 -6.37 15.75 -3.39
N ASP A 167 -6.72 14.53 -3.81
CA ASP A 167 -8.09 14.05 -3.79
C ASP A 167 -8.58 13.92 -2.33
N ILE A 168 -7.79 13.29 -1.48
CA ILE A 168 -8.10 13.13 -0.05
C ILE A 168 -8.32 14.49 0.62
N ARG A 169 -7.45 15.48 0.37
CA ARG A 169 -7.62 16.83 0.93
C ARG A 169 -8.92 17.50 0.49
N ARG A 170 -9.32 17.31 -0.77
CA ARG A 170 -10.61 17.82 -1.26
C ARG A 170 -11.79 17.11 -0.60
N VAL A 171 -11.70 15.80 -0.43
CA VAL A 171 -12.75 15.04 0.29
C VAL A 171 -12.89 15.57 1.71
N ILE A 172 -11.79 15.72 2.46
CA ILE A 172 -11.80 16.20 3.85
C ILE A 172 -12.47 17.58 3.95
N ALA A 173 -12.21 18.48 3.00
CA ALA A 173 -12.81 19.81 2.97
C ALA A 173 -14.34 19.80 2.75
N MET A 174 -14.91 18.67 2.31
CA MET A 174 -16.35 18.48 2.12
C MET A 174 -17.02 17.78 3.31
N LEU A 175 -16.24 17.32 4.29
CA LEU A 175 -16.74 16.60 5.46
C LEU A 175 -17.10 17.55 6.60
N PRO A 176 -18.04 17.16 7.49
CA PRO A 176 -18.31 17.89 8.72
C PRO A 176 -17.06 18.02 9.59
N GLU A 177 -16.93 19.15 10.29
CA GLU A 177 -15.84 19.35 11.27
C GLU A 177 -15.97 18.38 12.44
N GLN A 178 -17.19 18.23 12.96
CA GLN A 178 -17.52 17.29 14.04
C GLN A 178 -17.74 15.90 13.46
N ARG A 179 -16.73 15.04 13.60
CA ARG A 179 -16.76 13.63 13.20
C ARG A 179 -15.66 12.87 13.94
N GLN A 180 -15.80 11.55 14.08
CA GLN A 180 -14.72 10.68 14.52
C GLN A 180 -13.89 10.23 13.31
N SER A 181 -12.57 10.39 13.38
CA SER A 181 -11.65 10.03 12.31
C SER A 181 -10.70 8.91 12.73
N LEU A 182 -10.61 7.89 11.89
CA LEU A 182 -9.75 6.73 12.08
C LEU A 182 -8.75 6.64 10.92
N PHE A 183 -7.47 6.62 11.23
CA PHE A 183 -6.39 6.65 10.24
C PHE A 183 -5.51 5.42 10.37
N PHE A 184 -5.47 4.60 9.32
CA PHE A 184 -4.70 3.37 9.29
C PHE A 184 -3.63 3.40 8.21
N SER A 185 -2.40 3.11 8.61
CA SER A 185 -1.24 3.09 7.71
C SER A 185 -0.25 2.00 8.12
N ALA A 186 0.48 1.42 7.16
CA ALA A 186 1.56 0.49 7.49
C ALA A 186 2.86 1.24 7.83
N THR A 187 3.04 2.42 7.24
CA THR A 187 4.23 3.28 7.40
C THR A 187 3.84 4.70 7.78
N MET A 188 4.78 5.44 8.38
CA MET A 188 4.57 6.83 8.82
C MET A 188 5.70 7.76 8.32
N PRO A 189 5.92 7.88 7.00
CA PRO A 189 6.81 8.93 6.48
C PRO A 189 6.27 10.33 6.84
N GLU A 190 7.12 11.36 6.77
CA GLU A 190 6.73 12.72 7.13
C GLU A 190 5.46 13.20 6.41
N SER A 191 5.28 12.82 5.14
CA SER A 191 4.10 13.16 4.35
C SER A 191 2.81 12.58 4.95
N ILE A 192 2.87 11.36 5.47
CA ILE A 192 1.76 10.68 6.16
C ILE A 192 1.51 11.31 7.52
N VAL A 193 2.55 11.61 8.28
CA VAL A 193 2.42 12.33 9.57
C VAL A 193 1.77 13.71 9.35
N LYS A 194 2.16 14.42 8.29
CA LYS A 194 1.54 15.70 7.92
C LYS A 194 0.07 15.54 7.55
N LEU A 195 -0.27 14.50 6.77
CA LEU A 195 -1.68 14.23 6.42
C LEU A 195 -2.51 13.88 7.67
N SER A 196 -2.01 13.00 8.54
CA SER A 196 -2.78 12.54 9.70
C SER A 196 -3.15 13.69 10.64
N LYS A 197 -2.24 14.67 10.81
CA LYS A 197 -2.49 15.89 11.60
C LYS A 197 -3.60 16.80 11.03
N THR A 198 -3.94 16.67 9.75
CA THR A 198 -5.05 17.43 9.14
C THR A 198 -6.39 16.72 9.25
N ILE A 199 -6.38 15.45 9.66
CA ILE A 199 -7.55 14.58 9.69
C ILE A 199 -8.00 14.31 11.12
N LEU A 200 -7.03 14.06 12.02
CA LEU A 200 -7.26 13.57 13.37
C LEU A 200 -7.16 14.70 14.40
N ALA A 201 -8.00 14.62 15.45
CA ALA A 201 -7.96 15.47 16.64
C ALA A 201 -7.60 14.64 17.89
N ASP A 202 -6.48 14.98 18.54
CA ASP A 202 -5.94 14.26 19.72
C ASP A 202 -6.07 12.72 19.65
N PRO A 203 -5.50 12.08 18.59
CA PRO A 203 -5.73 10.67 18.33
C PRO A 203 -4.98 9.77 19.30
N ILE A 204 -5.63 8.67 19.69
CA ILE A 204 -4.93 7.56 20.32
C ILE A 204 -4.06 6.87 19.27
N ARG A 205 -2.74 6.86 19.51
CA ARG A 205 -1.79 6.13 18.67
C ARG A 205 -1.75 4.68 19.11
N VAL A 206 -2.19 3.78 18.24
CA VAL A 206 -2.11 2.34 18.42
C VAL A 206 -1.07 1.81 17.44
N GLU A 207 0.05 1.36 17.96
CA GLU A 207 1.15 0.83 17.15
C GLU A 207 1.37 -0.62 17.50
N VAL A 208 1.04 -1.49 16.56
CA VAL A 208 1.26 -2.93 16.72
C VAL A 208 2.61 -3.25 16.12
N ALA A 209 3.50 -3.77 16.96
CA ALA A 209 4.77 -4.30 16.52
C ALA A 209 4.53 -5.25 15.34
N ARG A 210 5.42 -5.22 14.35
CA ARG A 210 5.34 -6.15 13.22
C ARG A 210 5.29 -7.55 13.80
N VAL A 211 4.16 -8.24 13.67
CA VAL A 211 4.00 -9.64 14.06
C VAL A 211 4.94 -10.40 13.13
N SER A 212 6.19 -10.59 13.56
CA SER A 212 7.35 -10.99 12.76
C SER A 212 7.34 -10.34 11.37
N SER A 213 8.17 -9.32 11.12
CA SER A 213 8.17 -8.69 9.80
C SER A 213 8.18 -9.77 8.70
N ALA A 214 7.50 -9.59 7.56
CA ALA A 214 7.56 -10.63 6.51
C ALA A 214 9.02 -11.00 6.15
N ALA A 215 9.98 -10.10 6.42
CA ALA A 215 11.41 -10.34 6.33
C ALA A 215 11.98 -11.35 7.37
N GLU A 216 11.25 -11.70 8.41
CA GLU A 216 11.59 -12.68 9.44
C GLU A 216 10.96 -14.06 9.20
N THR A 217 9.75 -14.12 8.64
CA THR A 217 9.02 -15.39 8.43
C THR A 217 9.10 -15.94 7.02
N VAL A 218 9.36 -15.09 6.03
CA VAL A 218 9.49 -15.52 4.63
C VAL A 218 10.94 -15.91 4.37
N ASP A 219 11.15 -17.13 3.86
CA ASP A 219 12.46 -17.56 3.36
C ASP A 219 12.80 -16.73 2.12
N GLN A 220 13.81 -15.88 2.22
CA GLN A 220 14.20 -14.96 1.17
C GLN A 220 15.47 -15.46 0.49
N ARG A 221 15.45 -15.49 -0.84
CA ARG A 221 16.59 -15.90 -1.66
C ARG A 221 16.88 -14.85 -2.72
N MET A 222 18.15 -14.54 -2.88
CA MET A 222 18.67 -13.67 -3.93
C MET A 222 19.26 -14.52 -5.05
N LEU A 223 18.98 -14.16 -6.29
CA LEU A 223 19.48 -14.83 -7.49
C LEU A 223 20.14 -13.78 -8.37
N PHE A 224 21.45 -13.88 -8.59
CA PHE A 224 22.14 -13.02 -9.55
C PHE A 224 21.95 -13.56 -10.96
N VAL A 225 21.34 -12.76 -11.82
CA VAL A 225 20.95 -13.19 -13.16
C VAL A 225 20.92 -12.00 -14.11
N SER A 226 21.42 -12.19 -15.34
CA SER A 226 21.43 -11.11 -16.32
C SER A 226 20.02 -10.69 -16.71
N GLN A 227 19.84 -9.41 -17.07
CA GLN A 227 18.52 -8.91 -17.48
C GLN A 227 17.92 -9.72 -18.65
N GLY A 228 18.77 -10.23 -19.55
CA GLY A 228 18.36 -11.08 -20.67
C GLY A 228 17.85 -12.46 -20.24
N ALA A 229 18.49 -13.06 -19.23
CA ALA A 229 18.26 -14.44 -18.78
C ALA A 229 17.12 -14.60 -17.75
N LYS A 230 16.66 -13.51 -17.13
CA LYS A 230 15.60 -13.55 -16.10
C LYS A 230 14.35 -14.34 -16.51
N ARG A 231 13.94 -14.25 -17.77
CA ARG A 231 12.74 -14.93 -18.27
C ARG A 231 12.90 -16.44 -18.33
N ASP A 232 14.10 -16.91 -18.65
CA ASP A 232 14.41 -18.33 -18.71
C ASP A 232 14.53 -18.91 -17.31
N LEU A 233 15.22 -18.20 -16.41
CA LEU A 233 15.26 -18.54 -14.99
C LEU A 233 13.85 -18.60 -14.39
N LEU A 234 12.98 -17.63 -14.72
CA LEU A 234 11.59 -17.65 -14.26
C LEU A 234 10.83 -18.90 -14.72
N VAL A 235 11.04 -19.36 -15.96
CA VAL A 235 10.40 -20.58 -16.47
C VAL A 235 10.88 -21.81 -15.71
N GLU A 236 12.19 -21.94 -15.49
CA GLU A 236 12.78 -23.04 -14.71
C GLU A 236 12.20 -23.07 -13.29
N MET A 237 12.22 -21.94 -12.59
CA MET A 237 11.70 -21.83 -11.24
C MET A 237 10.21 -22.18 -11.14
N LEU A 238 9.39 -21.68 -12.08
CA LEU A 238 7.94 -21.95 -12.07
C LEU A 238 7.57 -23.40 -12.43
N ASN A 239 8.50 -24.18 -12.97
CA ASN A 239 8.33 -25.61 -13.22
C ASN A 239 8.78 -26.49 -12.04
N ARG A 240 9.39 -25.90 -11.00
CA ARG A 240 9.77 -26.64 -9.79
C ARG A 240 8.50 -27.17 -9.09
N PRO A 241 8.46 -28.46 -8.67
CA PRO A 241 7.27 -29.09 -8.09
C PRO A 241 6.68 -28.35 -6.87
N GLU A 242 7.54 -27.73 -6.07
CA GLU A 242 7.19 -26.94 -4.89
C GLU A 242 6.44 -25.64 -5.20
N VAL A 243 6.47 -25.16 -6.45
CA VAL A 243 5.77 -23.93 -6.84
C VAL A 243 4.30 -24.21 -7.16
N GLU A 244 3.48 -24.20 -6.12
CA GLU A 244 2.03 -24.41 -6.25
C GLU A 244 1.32 -23.18 -6.84
N THR A 245 1.62 -22.01 -6.29
CA THR A 245 1.05 -20.70 -6.66
C THR A 245 2.11 -19.61 -6.54
N SER A 246 2.27 -18.79 -7.58
CA SER A 246 3.32 -17.78 -7.66
C SER A 246 2.77 -16.40 -8.02
N LEU A 247 3.20 -15.39 -7.25
CA LEU A 247 2.99 -13.98 -7.55
C LEU A 247 4.30 -13.37 -8.05
N VAL A 248 4.34 -13.00 -9.33
CA VAL A 248 5.53 -12.48 -10.00
C VAL A 248 5.43 -10.96 -10.15
N PHE A 249 6.36 -10.22 -9.55
CA PHE A 249 6.37 -8.77 -9.57
C PHE A 249 7.27 -8.20 -10.66
N THR A 250 6.69 -7.33 -11.48
CA THR A 250 7.38 -6.56 -12.53
C THR A 250 7.21 -5.07 -12.28
N ARG A 251 8.14 -4.26 -12.78
CA ARG A 251 8.14 -2.80 -12.62
C ARG A 251 7.09 -2.14 -13.51
N THR A 252 6.88 -2.67 -14.72
CA THR A 252 6.03 -2.03 -15.73
C THR A 252 4.92 -2.94 -16.24
N LYS A 253 3.78 -2.34 -16.59
CA LYS A 253 2.63 -3.03 -17.21
C LYS A 253 3.01 -3.77 -18.50
N TYR A 254 3.89 -3.17 -19.31
CA TYR A 254 4.38 -3.80 -20.55
C TYR A 254 5.32 -4.97 -20.25
N GLY A 255 6.13 -4.86 -19.18
CA GLY A 255 6.95 -5.96 -18.65
C GLY A 255 6.07 -7.15 -18.23
N ALA A 256 5.01 -6.91 -17.46
CA ALA A 256 4.07 -7.94 -17.06
C ALA A 256 3.48 -8.71 -18.25
N ASP A 257 2.98 -7.98 -19.27
CA ASP A 257 2.43 -8.59 -20.48
C ASP A 257 3.49 -9.37 -21.29
N LYS A 258 4.73 -8.89 -21.34
CA LYS A 258 5.85 -9.60 -21.99
C LYS A 258 6.19 -10.90 -21.25
N VAL A 259 6.24 -10.87 -19.92
CA VAL A 259 6.49 -12.06 -19.09
C VAL A 259 5.39 -13.08 -19.32
N VAL A 260 4.11 -12.71 -19.22
CA VAL A 260 2.98 -13.65 -19.45
C VAL A 260 3.03 -14.27 -20.85
N ARG A 261 3.33 -13.46 -21.88
CA ARG A 261 3.47 -13.99 -23.25
C ARG A 261 4.62 -15.01 -23.35
N TYR A 262 5.72 -14.77 -22.64
CA TYR A 262 6.85 -15.68 -22.59
C TYR A 262 6.52 -16.99 -21.86
N LEU A 263 5.87 -16.90 -20.69
CA LEU A 263 5.40 -18.06 -19.93
C LEU A 263 4.46 -18.93 -20.76
N LYS A 264 3.49 -18.31 -21.44
CA LYS A 264 2.54 -19.03 -22.30
C LYS A 264 3.21 -19.78 -23.44
N LYS A 265 4.29 -19.24 -24.03
CA LYS A 265 5.07 -19.93 -25.07
C LYS A 265 5.81 -21.16 -24.53
N ASN A 266 6.15 -21.15 -23.24
CA ASN A 266 6.82 -22.24 -22.53
C ASN A 266 5.83 -23.13 -21.77
N GLY A 267 4.56 -23.16 -22.15
CA GLY A 267 3.55 -24.05 -21.56
C GLY A 267 3.00 -23.63 -20.18
N ILE A 268 3.48 -22.52 -19.61
CA ILE A 268 3.06 -22.06 -18.28
C ILE A 268 1.87 -21.11 -18.42
N ARG A 269 0.74 -21.47 -17.80
CA ARG A 269 -0.46 -20.63 -17.74
C ARG A 269 -0.33 -19.58 -16.65
N GLY A 270 -0.32 -18.31 -17.07
CA GLY A 270 -0.42 -17.17 -16.16
C GLY A 270 -1.19 -16.00 -16.78
N GLU A 271 -1.62 -15.08 -15.92
CA GLU A 271 -2.28 -13.84 -16.34
C GLU A 271 -1.57 -12.62 -15.74
N ALA A 272 -1.71 -11.46 -16.42
CA ALA A 272 -1.12 -10.21 -15.96
C ALA A 272 -2.20 -9.32 -15.32
N ILE A 273 -1.88 -8.70 -14.18
CA ILE A 273 -2.71 -7.69 -13.52
C ILE A 273 -1.94 -6.36 -13.40
N HIS A 274 -2.45 -5.31 -14.04
CA HIS A 274 -1.82 -3.99 -14.08
C HIS A 274 -2.84 -2.91 -14.45
N GLY A 275 -2.47 -1.63 -14.30
CA GLY A 275 -3.38 -0.49 -14.53
C GLY A 275 -4.03 -0.40 -15.93
N ASN A 276 -3.38 -0.94 -16.96
CA ASN A 276 -3.97 -1.00 -18.31
C ASN A 276 -5.01 -2.13 -18.53
N LYS A 277 -5.19 -3.06 -17.59
CA LYS A 277 -6.25 -4.09 -17.71
C LYS A 277 -7.58 -3.45 -17.35
N SER A 278 -8.63 -3.75 -18.13
CA SER A 278 -9.98 -3.37 -17.75
C SER A 278 -10.42 -4.14 -16.50
N GLN A 279 -11.40 -3.63 -15.74
CA GLN A 279 -11.82 -4.36 -14.55
C GLN A 279 -12.27 -5.79 -14.84
N PRO A 280 -13.12 -6.06 -15.84
CA PRO A 280 -13.53 -7.44 -16.11
C PRO A 280 -12.34 -8.36 -16.40
N GLN A 281 -11.24 -7.83 -16.93
CA GLN A 281 -9.99 -8.59 -17.08
C GLN A 281 -9.30 -8.81 -15.73
N ARG A 282 -9.21 -7.80 -14.87
CA ARG A 282 -8.65 -7.92 -13.51
C ARG A 282 -9.44 -8.93 -12.68
N ASP A 283 -10.77 -8.82 -12.66
CA ASP A 283 -11.66 -9.73 -11.92
C ASP A 283 -11.51 -11.17 -12.42
N ARG A 284 -11.42 -11.37 -13.75
CA ARG A 284 -11.19 -12.71 -14.33
C ARG A 284 -9.84 -13.29 -13.93
N ALA A 285 -8.76 -12.51 -14.04
CA ALA A 285 -7.42 -12.96 -13.66
C ALA A 285 -7.37 -13.33 -12.17
N MET A 286 -7.96 -12.49 -11.32
CA MET A 286 -8.05 -12.73 -9.87
C MET A 286 -8.87 -13.97 -9.54
N ASN A 287 -10.03 -14.15 -10.18
CA ASN A 287 -10.87 -15.33 -9.96
C ASN A 287 -10.19 -16.61 -10.46
N ALA A 288 -9.49 -16.55 -11.61
CA ALA A 288 -8.73 -17.66 -12.13
C ALA A 288 -7.58 -18.04 -11.19
N PHE A 289 -6.88 -17.06 -10.63
CA PHE A 289 -5.80 -17.28 -9.67
C PHE A 289 -6.33 -17.85 -8.34
N ARG A 290 -7.38 -17.25 -7.76
CA ARG A 290 -8.02 -17.73 -6.52
C ARG A 290 -8.60 -19.13 -6.62
N SER A 291 -9.10 -19.52 -7.79
CA SER A 291 -9.65 -20.86 -8.03
C SER A 291 -8.60 -21.90 -8.42
N GLY A 292 -7.31 -21.53 -8.51
CA GLY A 292 -6.23 -22.42 -8.93
C GLY A 292 -6.23 -22.75 -10.44
N LYS A 293 -7.10 -22.13 -11.25
CA LYS A 293 -7.14 -22.33 -12.71
C LYS A 293 -5.85 -21.86 -13.41
N ILE A 294 -5.19 -20.87 -12.82
CA ILE A 294 -3.83 -20.45 -13.17
C ILE A 294 -2.98 -20.48 -11.90
N LYS A 295 -1.72 -20.92 -12.04
CA LYS A 295 -0.76 -20.95 -10.92
C LYS A 295 0.05 -19.66 -10.81
N VAL A 296 0.10 -18.85 -11.87
CA VAL A 296 1.00 -17.70 -11.96
C VAL A 296 0.23 -16.41 -12.21
N LEU A 297 0.38 -15.43 -11.33
CA LEU A 297 -0.12 -14.09 -11.51
C LEU A 297 1.06 -13.12 -11.63
N VAL A 298 1.14 -12.40 -12.74
CA VAL A 298 2.19 -11.40 -12.99
C VAL A 298 1.63 -10.01 -12.72
N ALA A 299 2.21 -9.28 -11.79
CA ALA A 299 1.64 -8.02 -11.30
C ALA A 299 2.66 -6.88 -11.31
N THR A 300 2.14 -5.65 -11.44
CA THR A 300 2.85 -4.43 -11.01
C THR A 300 2.48 -4.10 -9.58
N ASP A 301 3.34 -3.41 -8.83
CA ASP A 301 3.10 -3.04 -7.42
C ASP A 301 1.70 -2.49 -7.17
N ILE A 302 1.30 -1.46 -7.92
CA ILE A 302 0.00 -0.79 -7.77
C ILE A 302 -1.17 -1.76 -7.95
N ALA A 303 -1.05 -2.71 -8.88
CA ALA A 303 -2.13 -3.64 -9.18
C ALA A 303 -2.15 -4.88 -8.29
N ALA A 304 -1.04 -5.15 -7.59
CA ALA A 304 -0.97 -6.20 -6.59
C ALA A 304 -1.47 -5.76 -5.21
N ARG A 305 -1.65 -4.45 -4.98
CA ARG A 305 -2.19 -3.94 -3.72
C ARG A 305 -3.68 -4.29 -3.60
N GLY A 306 -4.06 -4.81 -2.44
CA GLY A 306 -5.38 -5.40 -2.23
C GLY A 306 -5.57 -6.78 -2.85
N ILE A 307 -4.53 -7.43 -3.41
CA ILE A 307 -4.57 -8.88 -3.65
C ILE A 307 -4.53 -9.57 -2.28
N ASP A 308 -5.72 -9.98 -1.82
CA ASP A 308 -5.87 -10.95 -0.74
C ASP A 308 -6.15 -12.30 -1.39
N VAL A 309 -5.09 -13.10 -1.48
CA VAL A 309 -5.13 -14.48 -1.95
C VAL A 309 -4.45 -15.28 -0.85
N LYS A 310 -5.24 -16.09 -0.15
CA LYS A 310 -4.72 -17.04 0.83
C LYS A 310 -3.88 -18.08 0.09
N GLY A 311 -2.73 -18.47 0.66
CA GLY A 311 -1.92 -19.56 0.13
C GLY A 311 -1.12 -19.25 -1.15
N VAL A 312 -0.56 -18.04 -1.28
CA VAL A 312 0.52 -17.81 -2.25
C VAL A 312 1.77 -18.51 -1.72
N SER A 313 2.24 -19.57 -2.38
CA SER A 313 3.43 -20.31 -1.95
C SER A 313 4.71 -19.50 -2.20
N HIS A 314 4.79 -18.86 -3.37
CA HIS A 314 6.01 -18.21 -3.87
C HIS A 314 5.76 -16.78 -4.29
N VAL A 315 6.63 -15.87 -3.85
CA VAL A 315 6.73 -14.51 -4.40
C VAL A 315 8.01 -14.43 -5.21
N ILE A 316 7.92 -13.96 -6.45
CA ILE A 316 9.09 -13.77 -7.32
C ILE A 316 9.21 -12.30 -7.69
N ASN A 317 10.21 -11.62 -7.13
CA ASN A 317 10.62 -10.29 -7.57
C ASN A 317 11.41 -10.43 -8.87
N PHE A 318 10.69 -10.49 -10.00
CA PHE A 318 11.30 -10.53 -11.33
C PHE A 318 12.11 -9.26 -11.62
N GLU A 319 11.65 -8.11 -11.13
CA GLU A 319 12.41 -6.85 -11.10
C GLU A 319 12.41 -6.29 -9.67
N ILE A 320 13.57 -5.90 -9.16
CA ILE A 320 13.72 -5.37 -7.80
C ILE A 320 13.05 -3.98 -7.70
N PRO A 321 12.24 -3.72 -6.65
CA PRO A 321 11.65 -2.40 -6.46
C PRO A 321 12.72 -1.38 -6.09
N ASN A 322 12.59 -0.16 -6.60
CA ASN A 322 13.50 0.95 -6.27
C ASN A 322 13.23 1.58 -4.89
N ILE A 323 12.06 1.29 -4.30
CA ILE A 323 11.66 1.70 -2.95
C ILE A 323 11.70 0.47 -2.04
N SER A 324 12.50 0.52 -0.98
CA SER A 324 12.77 -0.64 -0.12
C SER A 324 11.52 -1.13 0.62
N GLU A 325 10.62 -0.24 1.04
CA GLU A 325 9.38 -0.58 1.74
C GLU A 325 8.44 -1.40 0.86
N THR A 326 8.45 -1.13 -0.45
CA THR A 326 7.69 -1.90 -1.44
C THR A 326 8.12 -3.36 -1.44
N TYR A 327 9.41 -3.67 -1.24
CA TYR A 327 9.89 -5.05 -1.16
C TYR A 327 9.21 -5.82 -0.03
N VAL A 328 9.13 -5.23 1.17
CA VAL A 328 8.48 -5.84 2.34
C VAL A 328 7.00 -6.13 2.04
N HIS A 329 6.32 -5.22 1.32
CA HIS A 329 4.93 -5.41 0.91
C HIS A 329 4.74 -6.52 -0.13
N ARG A 330 5.73 -6.75 -0.99
CA ARG A 330 5.72 -7.84 -1.99
C ARG A 330 5.91 -9.18 -1.31
N ILE A 331 6.95 -9.35 -0.50
CA ILE A 331 7.24 -10.62 0.16
C ILE A 331 6.16 -10.99 1.18
N GLY A 332 5.52 -10.01 1.82
CA GLY A 332 4.36 -10.22 2.70
C GLY A 332 3.08 -10.69 1.99
N ARG A 333 3.15 -11.04 0.69
CA ARG A 333 2.08 -11.73 -0.04
C ARG A 333 2.15 -13.25 0.13
N THR A 334 3.30 -13.80 0.53
CA THR A 334 3.46 -15.20 0.97
C THR A 334 3.62 -15.25 2.51
N GLY A 335 3.69 -16.44 3.10
CA GLY A 335 3.97 -16.63 4.53
C GLY A 335 2.82 -16.25 5.47
N ARG A 336 1.57 -16.30 5.01
CA ARG A 336 0.38 -15.92 5.80
C ARG A 336 -0.28 -17.14 6.44
N ALA A 337 -0.85 -16.96 7.63
CA ALA A 337 -1.68 -17.94 8.34
C ALA A 337 -0.98 -19.26 8.72
N GLY A 338 0.30 -19.20 9.10
CA GLY A 338 1.04 -20.36 9.63
C GLY A 338 1.67 -21.28 8.58
N HIS A 339 1.63 -20.89 7.30
CA HIS A 339 2.35 -21.59 6.22
C HIS A 339 3.68 -20.89 5.92
N ASP A 340 4.73 -21.68 5.70
CA ASP A 340 6.01 -21.19 5.22
C ASP A 340 5.89 -20.69 3.77
N GLY A 341 6.58 -19.59 3.49
CA GLY A 341 6.55 -18.93 2.19
C GLY A 341 7.94 -18.61 1.71
N VAL A 342 8.17 -18.69 0.39
CA VAL A 342 9.48 -18.38 -0.21
C VAL A 342 9.39 -17.15 -1.10
N ALA A 343 10.33 -16.23 -0.95
CA ALA A 343 10.47 -15.04 -1.77
C ALA A 343 11.81 -15.02 -2.51
N TYR A 344 11.74 -15.16 -3.83
CA TYR A 344 12.89 -15.08 -4.71
C TYR A 344 13.08 -13.69 -5.29
N SER A 345 14.32 -13.25 -5.38
CA SER A 345 14.67 -11.92 -5.87
C SER A 345 15.73 -11.99 -6.96
N MET A 346 15.30 -11.76 -8.21
CA MET A 346 16.18 -11.76 -9.38
C MET A 346 16.85 -10.40 -9.52
N VAL A 347 18.15 -10.35 -9.23
CA VAL A 347 18.94 -9.12 -9.22
C VAL A 347 19.84 -9.10 -10.45
N ASN A 348 19.65 -8.09 -11.31
CA ASN A 348 20.53 -7.89 -12.46
C ASN A 348 21.83 -7.16 -12.10
N GLU A 349 22.75 -7.11 -13.06
CA GLU A 349 24.05 -6.46 -13.01
C GLU A 349 23.98 -4.91 -12.96
N GLY A 350 22.81 -4.32 -13.20
CA GLY A 350 22.59 -2.88 -13.24
C GLY A 350 22.10 -2.27 -11.93
N ASP A 351 21.16 -1.34 -12.02
CA ASP A 351 20.65 -0.55 -10.88
C ASP A 351 20.01 -1.40 -9.76
N GLU A 352 19.60 -2.63 -10.07
CA GLU A 352 18.91 -3.50 -9.10
C GLU A 352 19.82 -3.95 -7.96
N ARG A 353 21.14 -3.98 -8.16
CA ARG A 353 22.10 -4.22 -7.06
C ARG A 353 22.01 -3.14 -6.00
N LYS A 354 21.95 -1.86 -6.42
CA LYS A 354 21.79 -0.73 -5.52
C LYS A 354 20.45 -0.77 -4.79
N HIS A 355 19.39 -1.16 -5.48
CA HIS A 355 18.07 -1.34 -4.87
C HIS A 355 18.09 -2.46 -3.83
N MET A 356 18.72 -3.59 -4.14
CA MET A 356 18.87 -4.71 -3.20
C MET A 356 19.69 -4.33 -1.97
N LEU A 357 20.76 -3.54 -2.13
CA LEU A 357 21.53 -3.01 -1.01
C LEU A 357 20.67 -2.17 -0.05
N ASN A 358 19.84 -1.28 -0.59
CA ASN A 358 18.91 -0.48 0.21
C ASN A 358 17.84 -1.33 0.90
N ILE A 359 17.45 -2.47 0.30
CA ILE A 359 16.51 -3.42 0.89
C ILE A 359 17.16 -4.14 2.06
N VAL A 360 18.35 -4.70 1.87
CA VAL A 360 19.17 -5.31 2.94
C VAL A 360 19.36 -4.35 4.11
N LYS A 361 19.63 -3.07 3.80
CA LYS A 361 19.69 -2.00 4.81
C LYS A 361 18.37 -1.79 5.54
N LEU A 362 17.24 -1.81 4.85
CA LEU A 362 15.93 -1.60 5.50
C LEU A 362 15.56 -2.79 6.40
N ILE A 363 15.80 -4.01 5.95
CA ILE A 363 15.43 -5.23 6.69
C ILE A 363 16.44 -5.59 7.79
N GLN A 364 17.65 -5.00 7.76
CA GLN A 364 18.73 -5.24 8.72
C GLN A 364 19.16 -6.72 8.82
N ARG A 365 19.13 -7.45 7.69
CA ARG A 365 19.47 -8.88 7.60
C ARG A 365 20.11 -9.21 6.25
N ASP A 366 21.03 -10.17 6.26
CA ASP A 366 21.58 -10.77 5.04
C ASP A 366 20.50 -11.59 4.32
N ILE A 367 20.43 -11.50 3.00
CA ILE A 367 19.59 -12.37 2.16
C ILE A 367 20.50 -13.41 1.50
N PRO A 368 20.32 -14.70 1.77
CA PRO A 368 21.14 -15.75 1.16
C PRO A 368 21.14 -15.70 -0.37
N LEU A 369 22.33 -15.81 -0.96
CA LEU A 369 22.52 -15.97 -2.40
C LEU A 369 22.29 -17.44 -2.78
N GLU A 370 21.43 -17.68 -3.77
CA GLU A 370 21.21 -18.98 -4.38
C GLU A 370 21.95 -19.04 -5.72
N GLU A 371 23.03 -19.82 -5.77
CA GLU A 371 23.91 -19.95 -6.94
C GLU A 371 23.54 -21.17 -7.82
N GLY A 372 22.67 -22.06 -7.32
CA GLY A 372 22.31 -23.33 -7.94
C GLY A 372 21.41 -23.24 -9.17
N HIS A 373 21.66 -22.29 -10.08
CA HIS A 373 20.90 -22.12 -11.32
C HIS A 373 21.81 -21.86 -12.53
N GLN A 374 21.38 -22.32 -13.70
CA GLN A 374 22.18 -22.30 -14.95
C GLN A 374 22.61 -20.89 -15.39
N TRP A 375 21.85 -19.85 -15.00
CA TRP A 375 22.07 -18.46 -15.41
C TRP A 375 22.75 -17.60 -14.34
N HIS A 376 23.45 -18.22 -13.39
CA HIS A 376 24.12 -17.50 -12.32
C HIS A 376 25.15 -16.52 -12.87
N LEU A 377 25.07 -15.26 -12.42
CA LEU A 377 26.10 -14.28 -12.65
C LEU A 377 27.02 -14.21 -11.44
N ASP A 378 28.31 -14.47 -11.66
CA ASP A 378 29.36 -14.30 -10.67
C ASP A 378 29.55 -12.80 -10.39
N LEU A 379 28.88 -12.33 -9.34
CA LEU A 379 28.92 -10.97 -8.86
C LEU A 379 29.17 -10.98 -7.36
N PRO A 380 29.80 -9.93 -6.79
CA PRO A 380 30.00 -9.84 -5.35
C PRO A 380 28.67 -9.98 -4.60
N ALA A 381 28.66 -10.78 -3.53
CA ALA A 381 27.51 -10.89 -2.65
C ALA A 381 27.12 -9.51 -2.09
N ILE A 382 25.82 -9.30 -1.88
CA ILE A 382 25.31 -8.10 -1.22
C ILE A 382 25.05 -8.47 0.23
N THR A 383 25.81 -7.88 1.15
CA THR A 383 25.70 -8.15 2.59
C THR A 383 25.24 -6.92 3.36
N LEU A 384 24.79 -7.14 4.60
CA LEU A 384 24.45 -6.08 5.54
C LEU A 384 25.67 -5.19 5.87
N ALA A 385 26.87 -5.75 5.81
CA ALA A 385 28.10 -4.98 5.99
C ALA A 385 28.29 -3.96 4.86
N ASP A 386 28.04 -4.35 3.62
CA ASP A 386 28.10 -3.45 2.45
C ASP A 386 27.05 -2.33 2.55
N ALA A 387 25.93 -2.60 3.21
CA ALA A 387 24.83 -1.65 3.43
C ALA A 387 25.10 -0.66 4.58
N GLY A 388 26.23 -0.79 5.28
CA GLY A 388 26.58 0.00 6.46
C GLY A 388 25.73 -0.34 7.70
N GLY A 389 25.15 -1.54 7.76
CA GLY A 389 24.39 -2.03 8.91
C GLY A 389 25.31 -2.59 10.01
N GLN A 390 24.93 -2.37 11.27
CA GLN A 390 25.57 -3.07 12.40
C GLN A 390 24.98 -4.48 12.47
N ARG A 391 25.83 -5.50 12.28
CA ARG A 391 25.42 -6.88 12.57
C ARG A 391 24.99 -6.97 14.03
N PRO A 392 23.87 -7.66 14.35
CA PRO A 392 23.58 -8.03 15.73
C PRO A 392 24.79 -8.80 16.25
N ALA A 393 25.40 -8.31 17.34
CA ALA A 393 26.52 -8.99 17.96
C ALA A 393 26.03 -10.39 18.37
N LYS A 394 26.52 -11.44 17.69
CA LYS A 394 26.41 -12.79 18.22
C LYS A 394 27.18 -12.80 19.54
N SER A 395 26.45 -12.90 20.64
CA SER A 395 27.00 -13.22 21.94
C SER A 395 27.52 -14.66 21.89
N ASP A 396 28.72 -14.85 21.35
CA ASP A 396 29.40 -16.12 21.39
C ASP A 396 30.23 -16.17 22.68
N GLY A 397 29.94 -17.16 23.50
CA GLY A 397 30.53 -17.34 24.82
C GLY A 397 32.03 -17.63 24.71
N GLY A 398 32.85 -16.62 24.94
CA GLY A 398 34.30 -16.73 25.13
C GLY A 398 34.66 -16.48 26.59
N GLN A 399 35.26 -17.49 27.23
CA GLN A 399 35.78 -17.45 28.60
C GLN A 399 36.74 -16.27 28.87
N PRO A 400 36.82 -15.78 30.12
CA PRO A 400 37.64 -14.63 30.47
C PRO A 400 39.13 -15.02 30.53
N GLN A 401 39.95 -14.37 29.71
CA GLN A 401 41.39 -14.55 29.74
C GLN A 401 42.01 -13.66 30.82
N GLN A 402 42.82 -14.32 31.66
CA GLN A 402 43.42 -13.84 32.89
C GLN A 402 44.29 -12.60 32.75
N HIS A 403 44.20 -11.78 33.81
CA HIS A 403 45.21 -10.85 34.28
C HIS A 403 46.65 -11.39 34.13
N ARG A 404 47.53 -10.56 33.57
CA ARG A 404 48.93 -10.52 33.99
C ARG A 404 49.40 -9.07 34.10
N GLU A 405 49.69 -8.71 35.34
CA GLU A 405 50.41 -7.50 35.72
C GLU A 405 51.84 -7.54 35.19
N GLY A 406 52.36 -6.37 34.84
CA GLY A 406 53.73 -6.14 34.40
C GLY A 406 54.08 -4.66 34.51
N SER A 407 54.67 -4.34 35.66
CA SER A 407 55.19 -3.07 36.18
C SER A 407 56.17 -2.27 35.31
N GLY A 408 56.22 -0.95 35.54
CA GLY A 408 57.44 -0.11 35.41
C GLY A 408 57.26 1.11 34.51
N SER A 409 56.78 2.25 35.01
CA SER A 409 57.55 3.36 35.62
C SER A 409 58.47 4.14 34.65
N GLY A 410 58.15 5.42 34.40
CA GLY A 410 59.07 6.36 33.73
C GLY A 410 58.51 7.75 33.40
N SER A 411 58.34 8.58 34.43
CA SER A 411 58.52 10.05 34.47
C SER A 411 58.56 10.88 33.17
N GLY A 412 57.59 11.80 33.06
CA GLY A 412 57.77 13.26 32.91
C GLY A 412 58.64 13.83 31.79
N ASN A 413 58.08 14.68 30.92
CA ASN A 413 58.24 16.14 31.02
C ASN A 413 57.36 16.88 30.01
N SER A 414 57.03 18.09 30.44
CA SER A 414 56.25 19.15 29.85
C SER A 414 56.83 19.83 28.58
N ASN A 415 55.91 20.57 27.93
CA ASN A 415 56.08 21.88 27.29
C ASN A 415 56.34 22.02 25.78
N ARG A 416 55.27 22.49 25.12
CA ARG A 416 55.16 23.73 24.31
C ARG A 416 56.15 23.97 23.16
N ASN A 417 55.60 23.88 21.94
CA ASN A 417 55.95 24.75 20.81
C ASN A 417 54.64 25.06 20.04
N ARG A 418 54.07 26.27 20.16
CA ARG A 418 54.28 27.49 19.35
C ARG A 418 53.94 27.37 17.85
N ASN A 419 53.05 28.30 17.46
CA ASN A 419 52.97 29.01 16.19
C ASN A 419 52.37 28.30 14.94
N ARG A 420 51.18 28.74 14.53
CA ARG A 420 51.03 29.84 13.54
C ARG A 420 49.56 30.24 13.29
N ASN A 421 49.29 31.50 13.60
CA ASN A 421 48.49 32.48 12.85
C ASN A 421 47.83 32.02 11.53
N ARG A 422 46.52 32.25 11.41
CA ARG A 422 45.96 33.28 10.51
C ARG A 422 44.47 33.56 10.78
N ASN A 423 44.24 34.73 11.40
CA ASN A 423 43.16 35.72 11.17
C ASN A 423 42.45 35.59 9.80
N ARG A 424 41.17 35.92 9.57
CA ARG A 424 40.23 36.90 10.15
C ARG A 424 38.85 36.59 9.50
N ASN A 425 37.72 36.37 10.20
CA ASN A 425 36.75 37.36 10.74
C ASN A 425 36.60 38.63 9.88
N ARG A 426 35.42 39.21 9.60
CA ARG A 426 34.01 38.98 9.95
C ARG A 426 33.21 40.11 9.24
N ASN A 427 31.95 39.83 8.93
CA ASN A 427 30.78 40.73 9.03
C ASN A 427 30.62 42.04 8.20
N ASN A 428 29.42 42.06 7.59
CA ASN A 428 28.35 43.07 7.64
C ASN A 428 28.30 44.31 6.72
N ASN A 429 27.11 44.39 6.12
CA ASN A 429 26.16 45.52 6.05
C ASN A 429 26.02 46.34 4.76
N ARG A 430 24.74 46.33 4.28
CA ARG A 430 23.91 47.44 3.76
C ARG A 430 24.50 48.39 2.70
N ASN A 431 23.89 48.43 1.52
CA ASN A 431 23.03 49.55 1.08
C ASN A 431 22.49 49.35 -0.35
N ARG A 432 21.30 49.92 -0.60
CA ARG A 432 20.65 50.24 -1.89
C ARG A 432 20.78 51.76 -2.10
N PRO A 433 20.30 52.43 -3.18
CA PRO A 433 20.03 52.08 -4.59
C PRO A 433 20.81 53.08 -5.53
N PRO A 434 20.48 53.44 -6.83
CA PRO A 434 19.20 53.95 -7.36
C PRO A 434 18.83 53.54 -8.83
N GLN A 435 17.74 54.15 -9.32
CA GLN A 435 16.97 53.98 -10.58
C GLN A 435 17.65 54.47 -11.87
N GLY A 436 17.10 54.04 -13.03
CA GLY A 436 17.11 54.84 -14.28
C GLY A 436 16.75 54.09 -15.57
N ALA A 437 15.58 54.45 -16.17
CA ALA A 437 15.15 54.51 -17.59
C ALA A 437 15.76 53.59 -18.68
N GLY A 438 15.07 53.12 -19.73
CA GLY A 438 13.73 53.35 -20.30
C GLY A 438 13.67 52.76 -21.73
N GLY A 439 12.51 52.92 -22.41
CA GLY A 439 12.27 52.66 -23.86
C GLY A 439 11.87 51.22 -24.25
N GLN A 440 10.60 50.94 -24.60
CA GLN A 440 10.00 51.00 -25.97
C GLN A 440 10.58 49.90 -26.90
N ASP A 441 9.83 48.94 -27.45
CA ASP A 441 8.70 49.10 -28.36
C ASP A 441 7.73 47.88 -28.42
N ARG A 442 6.48 48.19 -28.76
CA ARG A 442 5.34 47.33 -29.20
C ARG A 442 5.30 47.35 -30.75
N PRO A 443 4.27 46.82 -31.46
CA PRO A 443 3.46 45.59 -31.38
C PRO A 443 3.43 44.86 -32.77
N THR A 444 2.75 43.72 -32.96
CA THR A 444 1.44 43.58 -33.67
C THR A 444 1.21 42.06 -33.88
N HIS A 445 0.08 41.44 -33.50
CA HIS A 445 -1.28 41.38 -34.07
C HIS A 445 -1.47 40.68 -35.43
N GLY A 446 -2.33 39.65 -35.42
CA GLY A 446 -2.89 38.90 -36.55
C GLY A 446 -3.16 37.46 -36.11
N GLY A 447 -4.38 36.95 -35.89
CA GLY A 447 -5.62 37.13 -36.64
C GLY A 447 -5.90 35.81 -37.39
N GLY A 448 -6.85 34.99 -36.94
CA GLY A 448 -7.11 33.71 -37.61
C GLY A 448 -8.13 32.77 -36.96
N SER A 449 -9.39 33.20 -36.88
CA SER A 449 -10.54 32.33 -36.60
C SER A 449 -10.81 31.39 -37.78
N ARG A 450 -10.79 30.07 -37.57
CA ARG A 450 -11.34 29.09 -38.51
C ARG A 450 -12.19 28.04 -37.78
N ARG A 451 -13.51 28.30 -37.79
CA ARG A 451 -14.58 27.31 -37.66
C ARG A 451 -14.38 26.17 -38.66
N LYS A 452 -14.25 24.92 -38.20
CA LYS A 452 -14.43 23.72 -39.02
C LYS A 452 -15.78 23.07 -38.72
N LYS A 453 -16.49 22.79 -39.81
CA LYS A 453 -17.86 22.27 -39.93
C LYS A 453 -17.98 20.84 -39.39
N LYS A 454 -19.12 20.57 -38.74
CA LYS A 454 -19.65 19.22 -38.45
C LYS A 454 -20.00 18.48 -39.75
N PRO A 455 -19.77 17.16 -39.86
CA PRO A 455 -20.40 16.33 -40.88
C PRO A 455 -21.85 16.01 -40.50
N LYS A 456 -22.74 16.02 -41.51
CA LYS A 456 -24.16 15.63 -41.42
C LYS A 456 -24.30 14.13 -41.18
N PHE A 457 -25.16 13.77 -40.23
CA PHE A 457 -25.68 12.42 -40.00
C PHE A 457 -26.65 12.07 -41.15
N ARG A 458 -26.43 10.95 -41.86
CA ARG A 458 -27.42 10.32 -42.74
C ARG A 458 -28.07 9.17 -41.95
N GLY A 459 -29.36 9.32 -41.62
CA GLY A 459 -30.16 8.23 -41.09
C GLY A 459 -30.54 7.22 -42.18
N PRO A 460 -30.71 5.92 -41.86
CA PRO A 460 -31.34 4.97 -42.77
C PRO A 460 -32.86 5.18 -42.82
N LYS A 461 -33.44 5.01 -44.02
CA LYS A 461 -34.89 4.94 -44.27
C LYS A 461 -35.49 3.66 -43.66
N PRO A 462 -36.79 3.69 -43.27
CA PRO A 462 -37.49 2.51 -42.77
C PRO A 462 -37.77 1.51 -43.91
N GLN A 463 -37.54 0.23 -43.65
CA GLN A 463 -38.12 -0.88 -44.41
C GLN A 463 -39.50 -1.17 -43.83
N GLY A 464 -40.45 -1.38 -44.74
CA GLY A 464 -41.89 -1.45 -44.47
C GLY A 464 -42.33 -2.69 -43.72
N ASP A 465 -43.51 -2.52 -43.13
CA ASP A 465 -44.31 -3.56 -42.52
C ASP A 465 -44.69 -4.64 -43.52
N ALA A 466 -44.58 -5.89 -43.05
CA ALA A 466 -45.36 -6.99 -43.55
C ALA A 466 -46.52 -7.21 -42.55
N SER A 467 -47.73 -7.07 -43.08
CA SER A 467 -49.05 -7.43 -42.51
C SER A 467 -49.65 -6.51 -41.45
#